data_AF-A0A820NX21-F1
#
_entry.id   AF-A0A820NX21-F1
#
_cell.length_a   1.000
_cell.length_b   1.000
_cell.length_c   1.000
_cell.angle_alpha   90.00
_cell.angle_beta   90.00
_cell.angle_gamma   90.00
#
_symmetry.space_group_name_H-M   'P 1'
#
loop_
_entity.id
_entity.type
_entity.pdbx_description
1 polymer ?
#
loop_
_entity_poly.entity_id
_entity_poly.type
_entity_poly.pdbx_seq_one_letter_code
_entity_poly.pdbx_strand_id
1 'polypeptide(L)' 'SKTHIGRPKWEEIFNQLISGENASTANDVDVFFCGPNAMAKTLRNHCATFRFRFYEEKF' A
#
# COMPACT_ATOMS: atom_id res chain seq x y z
N SER A 1 1.80 3.10 -19.20
CA SER A 1 0.97 3.09 -17.99
C SER A 1 -0.43 2.62 -18.36
N LYS A 2 -1.15 1.97 -17.44
CA LYS A 2 -2.57 1.63 -17.64
C LYS A 2 -3.42 2.59 -16.82
N THR A 3 -4.46 3.17 -17.42
CA THR A 3 -5.44 3.99 -16.70
C THR A 3 -6.54 3.07 -16.18
N HIS A 4 -6.81 3.14 -14.88
CA HIS A 4 -7.86 2.38 -14.23
C HIS A 4 -8.97 3.34 -13.77
N ILE A 5 -10.22 2.95 -13.99
CA ILE A 5 -11.40 3.74 -13.60
C ILE A 5 -11.86 3.28 -12.21
N GLY A 6 -12.15 4.22 -11.32
CA GLY A 6 -12.68 3.95 -9.99
C GLY A 6 -11.60 3.96 -8.90
N ARG A 7 -11.97 3.48 -7.71
CA ARG A 7 -11.05 3.43 -6.55
C ARG A 7 -10.04 2.29 -6.73
N PRO A 8 -8.78 2.46 -6.30
CA PRO A 8 -7.82 1.38 -6.31
C PRO A 8 -8.28 0.22 -5.41
N LYS A 9 -8.07 -1.01 -5.88
CA LYS A 9 -8.31 -2.22 -5.12
C LYS A 9 -7.07 -2.54 -4.28
N TRP A 10 -6.95 -1.86 -3.13
CA TRP A 10 -5.75 -1.88 -2.30
C TRP A 10 -5.32 -3.28 -1.86
N GLU A 11 -6.26 -4.15 -1.52
CA GLU A 11 -5.96 -5.54 -1.15
C GLU A 11 -5.30 -6.32 -2.28
N GLU A 12 -5.79 -6.21 -3.52
CA GLU A 12 -5.19 -6.89 -4.68
C GLU A 12 -3.78 -6.36 -4.95
N ILE A 13 -3.60 -5.03 -4.87
CA ILE A 13 -2.31 -4.37 -5.08
C ILE A 13 -1.30 -4.82 -4.02
N PHE A 14 -1.68 -4.84 -2.75
CA PHE A 14 -0.78 -5.19 -1.65
C PHE A 14 -0.42 -6.68 -1.67
N ASN A 15 -1.38 -7.56 -1.97
CA ASN A 15 -1.09 -8.99 -2.14
C ASN A 15 -0.07 -9.23 -3.25
N GLN A 16 -0.16 -8.51 -4.37
CA GLN A 16 0.82 -8.65 -5.46
C GLN A 16 2.24 -8.26 -5.04
N LEU A 17 2.40 -7.31 -4.11
CA LEU A 17 3.72 -6.89 -3.62
C LEU A 17 4.44 -7.98 -2.81
N ILE A 18 3.70 -8.90 -2.21
CA ILE A 18 4.24 -10.00 -1.38
C ILE A 18 3.96 -11.39 -1.94
N SER A 19 3.57 -11.47 -3.20
CA SER A 19 3.35 -12.74 -3.88
C SER A 19 4.57 -13.13 -4.70
N GLY A 20 4.68 -14.42 -5.01
CA GLY A 20 5.76 -14.95 -5.85
C GLY A 20 7.13 -14.79 -5.21
N GLU A 21 8.08 -14.22 -5.96
CA GLU A 21 9.47 -14.03 -5.52
C GLU A 21 9.62 -13.07 -4.32
N ASN A 22 8.64 -12.20 -4.09
CA ASN A 22 8.64 -11.21 -3.01
C ASN A 22 7.98 -11.71 -1.71
N ALA A 23 7.61 -12.98 -1.63
CA ALA A 23 6.94 -13.52 -0.45
C ALA A 23 7.75 -13.39 0.85
N SER A 24 9.08 -13.42 0.76
CA SER A 24 9.98 -13.26 1.90
C SER A 24 10.20 -11.81 2.33
N THR A 25 9.83 -10.82 1.50
CA THR A 25 10.15 -9.40 1.72
C THR A 25 8.97 -8.58 2.25
N ALA A 26 7.89 -9.24 2.70
CA ALA A 26 6.71 -8.55 3.20
C ALA A 26 7.00 -7.51 4.30
N ASN A 27 7.93 -7.80 5.22
CA ASN A 27 8.29 -6.86 6.29
C ASN A 27 9.27 -5.76 5.82
N ASP A 28 9.68 -5.76 4.56
CA ASP A 28 10.64 -4.82 3.97
C ASP A 28 10.01 -3.83 2.98
N VAL A 29 8.68 -3.82 2.90
CA VAL A 29 7.96 -2.86 2.05
C VAL A 29 7.70 -1.57 2.83
N ASP A 30 8.26 -0.47 2.34
CA ASP A 30 7.97 0.89 2.77
C ASP A 30 6.92 1.53 1.84
N VAL A 31 5.83 2.01 2.42
CA VAL A 31 4.74 2.71 1.72
C VAL A 31 4.73 4.18 2.13
N PHE A 32 4.86 5.04 1.14
CA PHE A 32 4.87 6.49 1.28
C PHE A 32 3.60 7.09 0.67
N PHE A 33 2.93 8.00 1.39
CA PHE A 33 1.69 8.61 0.92
C PHE A 33 1.56 10.09 1.29
N CYS A 34 1.19 10.91 0.31
CA CYS A 34 0.78 12.29 0.47
C CYS A 34 -0.60 12.50 -0.18
N GLY A 35 -1.57 13.02 0.58
CA GLY A 35 -2.93 13.26 0.08
C GLY A 35 -3.99 13.34 1.19
N PRO A 36 -5.27 13.12 0.86
CA PRO A 36 -6.37 13.26 1.83
C PRO A 36 -6.28 12.27 3.01
N ASN A 37 -6.56 12.75 4.22
CA ASN A 37 -6.54 11.95 5.46
C ASN A 37 -7.39 10.67 5.39
N ALA A 38 -8.54 10.71 4.71
CA ALA A 38 -9.38 9.52 4.55
C ALA A 38 -8.66 8.38 3.79
N MET A 39 -7.82 8.75 2.83
CA MET A 39 -7.05 7.81 2.04
C MET A 39 -5.81 7.33 2.79
N ALA A 40 -5.13 8.23 3.50
CA ALA A 40 -4.03 7.88 4.42
C ALA A 40 -4.48 6.82 5.44
N LYS A 41 -5.67 6.99 6.05
CA LYS A 41 -6.25 6.00 6.98
C LYS A 41 -6.50 4.65 6.32
N THR A 42 -7.01 4.64 5.08
CA THR A 42 -7.23 3.41 4.33
C THR A 42 -5.92 2.66 4.09
N LEU A 43 -4.88 3.36 3.64
CA LEU A 43 -3.56 2.79 3.37
C LEU A 43 -2.88 2.30 4.64
N ARG A 44 -2.93 3.09 5.72
CA ARG A 44 -2.38 2.72 7.03
C ARG A 44 -2.98 1.42 7.56
N ASN A 45 -4.28 1.22 7.41
CA ASN A 45 -4.95 -0.02 7.79
C ASN A 45 -4.47 -1.22 6.97
N HIS A 46 -4.29 -1.04 5.65
CA HIS A 46 -3.73 -2.10 4.80
C HIS A 46 -2.29 -2.41 5.19
N CYS A 47 -1.44 -1.39 5.37
CA CYS A 47 -0.06 -1.58 5.80
C CYS A 47 0.02 -2.37 7.12
N ALA A 48 -0.87 -2.11 8.08
CA ALA A 48 -0.94 -2.87 9.31
C ALA A 48 -1.27 -4.37 9.09
N THR A 49 -2.23 -4.67 8.20
CA THR A 49 -2.57 -6.06 7.84
C THR A 49 -1.40 -6.80 7.17
N PHE A 50 -0.70 -6.11 6.27
CA PHE A 50 0.38 -6.68 5.47
C PHE A 50 1.76 -6.56 6.13
N ARG A 51 1.85 -5.93 7.32
CA ARG A 51 3.09 -5.60 8.03
C ARG A 51 4.07 -4.71 7.25
N PHE A 52 3.53 -3.83 6.40
CA PHE A 52 4.32 -2.82 5.70
C PHE A 52 4.57 -1.61 6.62
N ARG A 53 5.69 -0.93 6.41
CA ARG A 53 6.01 0.33 7.08
C ARG A 53 5.31 1.47 6.33
N PHE A 54 4.55 2.31 7.03
CA PHE A 54 3.77 3.38 6.41
C PHE A 54 4.25 4.75 6.87
N TYR A 55 4.48 5.65 5.91
CA TYR A 55 4.88 7.03 6.13
C TYR A 55 3.87 7.96 5.47
N GLU A 56 3.28 8.84 6.29
CA GLU A 56 2.47 9.95 5.81
C GLU A 56 3.38 11.15 5.59
N GLU A 57 3.49 11.57 4.34
CA GLU A 57 4.39 12.63 3.91
C GLU A 57 3.61 13.90 3.59
N LYS A 58 4.26 15.05 3.84
CA LYS A 58 3.75 16.37 3.49
C LYS A 58 4.83 17.04 2.65
N PHE A 59 4.59 17.08 1.34
CA PHE A 59 5.47 17.70 0.34
C PHE A 59 4.98 19.09 -0.02
#